data_AF-A0AA40EAL9-F1
#
_entry.id   AF-A0AA40EAL9-F1
#
_cell.length_a   1.000
_cell.length_b   1.000
_cell.length_c   1.000
_cell.angle_alpha   90.00
_cell.angle_beta   90.00
_cell.angle_gamma   90.00
#
_symmetry.space_group_name_H-M   'P 1'
#
loop_
_entity.id
_entity.type
_entity.pdbx_description
1 polymer ?
#
loop_
_entity_poly.entity_id
_entity_poly.type
_entity_poly.pdbx_seq_one_letter_code
_entity_poly.pdbx_strand_id
1 'polypeptide(L)'
;MMDAYNEEHEAEDYTRWKAETELRRFNFSDKKKPGRKPSWKYTKATGKQERDSKGGIDWMRYQQEVLLPRFMPFMKKLREEFGKYHVVQEDNTSSHINRWNRELWRKVGFQLLVWPPNSPDVRKEPQPTHTANSHA
;
A
#
# COMPACT_ATOMS: atom_id res chain seq x y z
N MET A 1 8.83 14.72 4.57
CA MET A 1 8.58 13.65 3.56
C MET A 1 7.08 13.38 3.42
N MET A 2 6.33 13.13 4.51
CA MET A 2 4.85 13.07 4.45
C MET A 2 4.26 14.39 3.94
N ASP A 3 4.80 15.53 4.37
CA ASP A 3 4.38 16.85 3.88
C ASP A 3 4.68 17.04 2.39
N ALA A 4 5.86 16.61 1.93
CA ALA A 4 6.23 16.65 0.52
C ALA A 4 5.35 15.73 -0.35
N TYR A 5 5.01 14.54 0.15
CA TYR A 5 4.06 13.65 -0.53
C TYR A 5 2.67 14.30 -0.61
N ASN A 6 2.18 14.83 0.52
CA ASN A 6 0.89 15.50 0.61
C ASN A 6 0.82 16.69 -0.36
N GLU A 7 1.90 17.48 -0.45
CA GLU A 7 2.00 18.61 -1.37
C GLU A 7 2.00 18.17 -2.84
N GLU A 8 2.76 17.12 -3.17
CA GLU A 8 2.81 16.54 -4.52
C GLU A 8 1.46 15.95 -4.97
N HIS A 9 0.74 15.29 -4.05
CA HIS A 9 -0.47 14.53 -4.38
C HIS A 9 -1.77 15.30 -4.11
N GLU A 10 -1.76 16.45 -3.42
CA GLU A 10 -2.99 17.21 -3.14
C GLU A 10 -3.73 17.60 -4.43
N ALA A 11 -3.00 17.95 -5.49
CA ALA A 11 -3.60 18.30 -6.79
C ALA A 11 -4.32 17.10 -7.45
N GLU A 12 -3.71 15.91 -7.38
CA GLU A 12 -4.30 14.67 -7.89
C GLU A 12 -5.52 14.25 -7.06
N ASP A 13 -5.39 14.32 -5.74
CA ASP A 13 -6.46 14.01 -4.79
C ASP A 13 -7.65 14.98 -4.95
N TYR A 14 -7.38 16.27 -5.17
CA TYR A 14 -8.41 17.27 -5.49
C TYR A 14 -9.11 16.93 -6.81
N THR A 15 -8.34 16.52 -7.83
CA THR A 15 -8.89 16.14 -9.15
C THR A 15 -9.80 14.93 -9.03
N ARG A 16 -9.38 13.89 -8.30
CA ARG A 16 -10.18 12.70 -8.01
C ARG A 16 -11.46 13.07 -7.25
N TRP A 17 -11.33 13.83 -6.17
CA TRP A 17 -12.48 14.27 -5.37
C TRP A 17 -13.47 15.11 -6.17
N LYS A 18 -12.97 15.99 -7.03
CA LYS A 18 -13.81 16.81 -7.90
C LYS A 18 -14.57 15.92 -8.88
N ALA A 19 -13.90 14.99 -9.55
CA ALA A 19 -14.55 14.04 -10.46
C ALA A 19 -15.63 13.21 -9.75
N GLU A 20 -15.31 12.61 -8.60
CA GLU A 20 -16.26 11.84 -7.78
C GLU A 20 -17.44 12.70 -7.30
N THR A 21 -17.17 13.94 -6.91
CA THR A 21 -18.21 14.88 -6.46
C THR A 21 -19.13 15.28 -7.60
N GLU A 22 -18.59 15.60 -8.76
CA GLU A 22 -19.36 15.93 -9.95
C GLU A 22 -20.18 14.73 -10.42
N LEU A 23 -19.60 13.52 -10.49
CA LEU A 23 -20.32 12.28 -10.78
C LEU A 23 -21.45 12.02 -9.76
N ARG A 24 -21.16 12.16 -8.47
CA ARG A 24 -22.17 11.98 -7.41
C ARG A 24 -23.28 13.00 -7.52
N ARG A 25 -23.00 14.21 -8.02
CA ARG A 25 -24.00 15.28 -8.18
C ARG A 25 -24.63 15.34 -9.55
N PHE A 26 -24.08 14.61 -10.51
CA PHE A 26 -24.66 14.38 -11.80
C PHE A 26 -26.04 13.79 -11.61
N ASN A 27 -27.01 14.37 -12.32
CA ASN A 27 -28.39 13.95 -12.32
C ASN A 27 -28.88 14.10 -13.75
N PHE A 28 -29.55 13.07 -14.27
CA PHE A 28 -30.12 13.10 -15.62
C PHE A 28 -31.39 13.95 -15.72
N SER A 29 -31.92 14.40 -14.57
CA SER A 29 -33.04 15.35 -14.49
C SER A 29 -32.53 16.78 -14.36
N ASP A 30 -33.24 17.73 -14.96
CA ASP A 30 -33.01 19.19 -14.84
C ASP A 30 -33.11 19.72 -13.39
N LYS A 31 -33.56 18.89 -12.45
CA LYS A 31 -33.61 19.22 -11.03
C LYS A 31 -32.22 19.17 -10.40
N LYS A 32 -31.70 20.34 -10.01
CA LYS A 32 -30.49 20.48 -9.20
C LYS A 32 -30.66 19.73 -7.88
N LYS A 33 -29.66 18.92 -7.49
CA LYS A 33 -29.69 18.21 -6.19
C LYS A 33 -29.72 19.23 -5.03
N PRO A 34 -30.73 19.16 -4.14
CA PRO A 34 -30.84 20.08 -3.02
C PRO A 34 -29.68 19.90 -2.03
N GLY A 35 -29.40 20.94 -1.22
CA GLY A 35 -28.38 20.91 -0.17
C GLY A 35 -27.07 21.66 -0.49
N ARG A 36 -26.27 21.88 0.56
CA ARG A 36 -25.00 22.60 0.48
C ARG A 36 -24.03 21.90 -0.46
N LYS A 37 -23.38 22.67 -1.35
CA LYS A 37 -22.33 22.11 -2.20
C LYS A 37 -21.15 21.66 -1.31
N PRO A 38 -20.65 20.43 -1.48
CA PRO A 38 -19.47 19.99 -0.76
C PRO A 38 -18.28 20.88 -1.14
N SER A 39 -17.46 21.23 -0.16
CA SER A 39 -16.24 22.02 -0.33
C SER A 39 -15.02 21.13 -0.16
N TRP A 40 -13.98 21.37 -0.95
CA TRP A 40 -12.69 20.68 -0.79
C TRP A 40 -12.09 20.94 0.58
N LYS A 41 -11.58 19.88 1.21
CA LYS A 41 -10.73 19.93 2.39
C LYS A 41 -9.74 18.77 2.30
N TYR A 42 -8.44 19.05 2.46
CA TYR A 42 -7.43 18.00 2.42
C TYR A 42 -7.30 17.29 3.77
N THR A 43 -7.84 16.07 3.85
CA THR A 43 -8.01 15.27 5.06
C THR A 43 -7.72 13.80 4.77
N LYS A 44 -7.58 12.94 5.80
CA LYS A 44 -7.37 11.49 5.64
C LYS A 44 -8.36 10.84 4.66
N ALA A 45 -9.62 11.29 4.71
CA ALA A 45 -10.71 10.80 3.87
C ALA A 45 -10.55 11.18 2.39
N THR A 46 -9.95 12.34 2.10
CA THR A 46 -9.78 12.84 0.74
C THR A 46 -8.43 12.50 0.11
N GLY A 47 -7.47 12.06 0.92
CA GLY A 47 -6.19 11.57 0.42
C GLY A 47 -5.02 11.87 1.35
N LYS A 48 -5.11 12.90 2.19
CA LYS A 48 -4.00 13.34 3.03
C LYS A 48 -3.41 12.21 3.87
N GLN A 49 -2.10 12.05 3.77
CA GLN A 49 -1.32 11.20 4.64
C GLN A 49 -1.15 11.88 5.99
N GLU A 50 -1.58 11.21 7.04
CA GLU A 50 -1.36 11.63 8.42
C GLU A 50 -0.94 10.42 9.25
N ARG A 51 0.02 10.62 10.15
CA ARG A 51 0.47 9.58 11.09
C ARG A 51 -0.26 9.74 12.42
N ASP A 52 -0.95 8.68 12.83
CA ASP A 52 -1.76 8.65 14.06
C ASP A 52 -1.26 7.59 15.07
N SER A 53 -0.12 6.95 14.80
CA SER A 53 0.37 5.86 15.64
C SER A 53 1.18 6.41 16.83
N LYS A 54 0.76 6.04 18.06
CA LYS A 54 1.51 6.28 19.30
C LYS A 54 2.68 5.29 19.49
N GLY A 55 2.89 4.36 18.56
CA GLY A 55 3.91 3.30 18.59
C GLY A 55 3.62 2.19 17.57
N GLY A 56 4.54 1.23 17.43
CA GLY A 56 4.40 0.08 16.50
C GLY A 56 4.91 0.33 15.07
N ILE A 57 4.87 -0.71 14.24
CA ILE A 57 5.16 -0.62 12.80
C ILE A 57 3.84 -0.26 12.10
N ASP A 58 3.70 1.01 11.72
CA ASP A 58 2.63 1.45 10.82
C ASP A 58 3.05 1.27 9.35
N TRP A 59 2.12 1.51 8.41
CA TRP A 59 2.38 1.37 6.99
C TRP A 59 3.56 2.24 6.52
N MET A 60 3.74 3.42 7.12
CA MET A 60 4.78 4.38 6.73
C MET A 60 6.15 3.91 7.20
N ARG A 61 6.25 3.46 8.46
CA ARG A 61 7.47 2.86 8.99
C ARG A 61 7.83 1.59 8.24
N TYR A 62 6.85 0.74 7.93
CA TYR A 62 7.08 -0.45 7.11
C TYR A 62 7.66 -0.08 5.74
N GLN A 63 7.08 0.91 5.08
CA GLN A 63 7.57 1.39 3.79
C GLN A 63 8.99 1.95 3.87
N GLN A 64 9.28 2.81 4.85
CA GLN A 64 10.53 3.55 4.95
C GLN A 64 11.67 2.78 5.60
N GLU A 65 11.38 1.86 6.52
CA GLU A 65 12.40 1.10 7.27
C GLU A 65 12.62 -0.31 6.68
N VAL A 66 11.63 -0.85 5.98
CA VAL A 66 11.65 -2.23 5.45
C VAL A 66 11.60 -2.25 3.92
N LEU A 67 10.51 -1.75 3.31
CA LEU A 67 10.29 -1.93 1.88
C LEU A 67 11.35 -1.20 1.05
N LEU A 68 11.44 0.12 1.16
CA LEU A 68 12.33 0.94 0.35
C LEU A 68 13.82 0.64 0.59
N PRO A 69 14.33 0.57 1.83
CA PRO A 69 15.78 0.40 2.04
C PRO A 69 16.28 -1.04 1.94
N ARG A 70 15.42 -2.04 2.17
CA ARG A 70 15.86 -3.46 2.24
C ARG A 70 15.21 -4.31 1.16
N PHE A 71 13.89 -4.28 1.07
CA PHE A 71 13.16 -5.18 0.18
C PHE A 71 13.33 -4.80 -1.29
N MET A 72 13.22 -3.52 -1.64
CA MET A 72 13.33 -3.07 -3.03
C MET A 72 14.73 -3.33 -3.63
N PRO A 73 15.85 -3.04 -2.94
CA PRO A 73 17.18 -3.41 -3.44
C PRO A 73 17.34 -4.92 -3.61
N PHE A 74 16.80 -5.72 -2.69
CA PHE A 74 16.84 -7.18 -2.80
C PHE A 74 16.09 -7.67 -4.04
N MET A 75 14.86 -7.19 -4.25
CA MET A 75 14.05 -7.55 -5.43
C MET A 75 14.68 -7.08 -6.74
N LYS A 76 15.36 -5.94 -6.74
CA LYS A 76 16.10 -5.45 -7.91
C LYS A 76 17.25 -6.41 -8.26
N LYS A 77 18.03 -6.83 -7.27
CA LYS A 77 19.12 -7.81 -7.46
C LYS A 77 18.59 -9.14 -7.99
N LEU A 78 17.51 -9.66 -7.42
CA LEU A 78 16.88 -10.90 -7.91
C LEU A 78 16.47 -10.79 -9.39
N ARG A 79 15.88 -9.65 -9.77
CA ARG A 79 15.44 -9.41 -11.15
C ARG A 79 16.63 -9.34 -12.12
N GLU A 80 17.73 -8.76 -11.69
CA GLU A 80 18.99 -8.70 -12.45
C GLU A 80 19.63 -10.09 -12.60
N GLU A 81 19.59 -10.92 -11.55
CA GLU A 81 20.24 -12.23 -11.50
C GLU A 81 19.45 -13.33 -12.24
N PHE A 82 18.13 -13.39 -12.02
CA PHE A 82 17.29 -14.51 -12.48
C PHE A 82 16.35 -14.15 -13.64
N GLY A 83 16.33 -12.89 -14.07
CA GLY A 83 15.41 -12.42 -15.10
C GLY A 83 13.98 -12.18 -14.58
N LYS A 84 12.97 -12.22 -15.47
CA LYS A 84 11.61 -11.74 -15.18
C LYS A 84 10.77 -12.73 -14.36
N TYR A 85 9.74 -12.18 -13.69
CA TYR A 85 8.69 -12.82 -12.87
C TYR A 85 9.08 -13.13 -11.43
N HIS A 86 8.84 -12.15 -10.55
CA HIS A 86 8.90 -12.35 -9.10
C HIS A 86 7.56 -11.97 -8.50
N VAL A 87 6.99 -12.91 -7.76
CA VAL A 87 5.77 -12.70 -6.98
C VAL A 87 6.20 -12.40 -5.55
N VAL A 88 5.72 -11.27 -5.03
CA VAL A 88 5.93 -10.85 -3.64
C VAL A 88 4.82 -11.46 -2.79
N GLN A 89 5.18 -12.02 -1.64
CA GLN A 89 4.22 -12.52 -0.66
C GLN A 89 4.29 -11.67 0.61
N GLU A 90 3.16 -11.09 1.00
CA GLU A 90 2.94 -10.41 2.28
C GLU A 90 1.66 -10.99 2.91
N ASP A 91 1.62 -11.08 4.23
CA ASP A 91 0.39 -11.38 4.96
C ASP A 91 -0.52 -10.14 5.05
N ASN A 92 -1.78 -10.34 5.43
CA ASN A 92 -2.81 -9.29 5.39
C ASN A 92 -2.80 -8.33 6.61
N THR A 93 -1.67 -8.13 7.29
CA THR A 93 -1.61 -7.18 8.41
C THR A 93 -1.90 -5.74 7.96
N SER A 94 -2.38 -4.91 8.88
CA SER A 94 -2.89 -3.56 8.59
C SER A 94 -1.85 -2.62 7.97
N SER A 95 -0.57 -2.83 8.28
CA SER A 95 0.53 -2.12 7.65
C SER A 95 0.70 -2.52 6.18
N HIS A 96 0.58 -3.80 5.84
CA HIS A 96 0.83 -4.32 4.47
C HIS A 96 -0.33 -4.01 3.52
N ILE A 97 -1.58 -4.21 3.96
CA ILE A 97 -2.75 -4.02 3.09
C ILE A 97 -3.15 -2.56 2.89
N ASN A 98 -2.45 -1.62 3.55
CA ASN A 98 -2.74 -0.20 3.46
C ASN A 98 -2.67 0.29 2.00
N ARG A 99 -3.55 1.22 1.64
CA ARG A 99 -3.64 1.76 0.27
C ARG A 99 -2.30 2.28 -0.27
N TRP A 100 -1.47 2.86 0.59
CA TRP A 100 -0.18 3.45 0.20
C TRP A 100 0.86 2.40 -0.16
N ASN A 101 0.89 1.28 0.58
CA ASN A 101 1.76 0.17 0.23
C ASN A 101 1.28 -0.53 -1.05
N ARG A 102 -0.05 -0.65 -1.24
CA ARG A 102 -0.61 -1.14 -2.52
C ARG A 102 -0.23 -0.24 -3.71
N GLU A 103 -0.24 1.08 -3.51
CA GLU A 103 0.15 2.03 -4.54
C GLU A 103 1.65 1.94 -4.86
N LEU A 104 2.50 1.83 -3.84
CA LEU A 104 3.93 1.57 -4.03
C LEU A 104 4.15 0.32 -4.88
N TRP A 105 3.49 -0.79 -4.55
CA TRP A 105 3.63 -2.03 -5.30
C TRP A 105 3.18 -1.91 -6.76
N ARG A 106 2.09 -1.16 -7.01
CA ARG A 106 1.65 -0.83 -8.38
C ARG A 106 2.70 -0.01 -9.13
N LYS A 107 3.28 1.01 -8.48
CA LYS A 107 4.33 1.88 -9.07
C LYS A 107 5.60 1.09 -9.41
N VAL A 108 6.01 0.15 -8.56
CA VAL A 108 7.23 -0.65 -8.78
C VAL A 108 6.98 -1.81 -9.78
N GLY A 109 5.72 -2.19 -10.00
CA GLY A 109 5.35 -3.18 -11.02
C GLY A 109 5.70 -4.62 -10.64
N PHE A 110 5.69 -4.94 -9.34
CA PHE A 110 5.77 -6.33 -8.86
C PHE A 110 4.37 -6.91 -8.67
N GLN A 111 4.23 -8.22 -8.87
CA GLN A 111 2.98 -8.92 -8.64
C GLN A 111 2.91 -9.34 -7.16
N LEU A 112 1.79 -9.03 -6.48
CA LEU A 112 1.54 -9.52 -5.13
C LEU A 112 0.72 -10.81 -5.18
N LEU A 113 1.16 -11.79 -4.41
CA LEU A 113 0.38 -12.99 -4.16
C LEU A 113 -0.87 -12.64 -3.37
N VAL A 114 -2.02 -13.18 -3.78
CA VAL A 114 -3.24 -13.11 -2.97
C VAL A 114 -3.06 -14.01 -1.75
N TRP A 115 -3.08 -13.41 -0.56
CA TRP A 115 -2.95 -14.15 0.71
C TRP A 115 -4.31 -14.35 1.38
N PRO A 116 -4.68 -15.58 1.79
CA PRO A 116 -5.91 -15.81 2.54
C PRO A 116 -5.81 -15.21 3.97
N PRO A 117 -6.89 -14.59 4.49
CA PRO A 117 -6.92 -14.09 5.87
C PRO A 117 -6.68 -15.21 6.90
N ASN A 118 -6.08 -14.89 8.05
CA ASN A 118 -5.87 -15.80 9.19
C ASN A 118 -5.23 -17.15 8.82
N SER A 119 -4.36 -17.17 7.81
CA SER A 119 -3.73 -18.39 7.30
C SER A 119 -2.22 -18.37 7.52
N PRO A 120 -1.74 -18.44 8.78
CA PRO A 120 -0.32 -18.52 9.07
C PRO A 120 0.29 -19.87 8.63
N ASP A 121 -0.52 -20.93 8.58
CA ASP A 121 -0.17 -22.29 8.19
C ASP A 121 0.21 -22.43 6.69
N VAL A 122 -0.28 -21.51 5.85
CA VAL A 122 0.02 -21.51 4.41
C VAL A 122 1.38 -20.86 4.12
N ARG A 123 2.03 -20.24 5.11
CA ARG A 123 3.40 -19.72 4.99
C ARG A 123 4.37 -20.89 4.98
N LYS A 124 5.09 -21.08 3.87
CA LYS A 124 6.29 -21.92 3.87
C LYS A 124 7.39 -21.22 4.67
N GLU A 125 7.42 -21.42 5.98
CA GLU A 125 8.66 -21.22 6.71
C GLU A 125 9.63 -22.33 6.29
N PRO A 126 10.93 -22.03 6.07
CA PRO A 126 11.93 -23.07 5.94
C PRO A 126 11.90 -23.89 7.23
N GLN A 127 11.45 -25.14 7.14
CA GLN A 127 11.52 -26.08 8.25
C GLN A 127 12.99 -26.18 8.67
N PRO A 128 13.32 -26.14 9.98
CA PRO A 128 14.68 -26.34 10.42
C PRO A 128 15.18 -27.66 9.83
N THR A 129 16.19 -27.61 8.98
CA THR A 129 16.85 -28.82 8.51
C THR A 129 17.55 -29.39 9.73
N HIS A 130 16.96 -30.41 10.34
CA HIS A 130 17.64 -31.23 11.33
C HIS A 130 18.74 -32.03 10.61
N THR A 131 19.86 -31.39 10.30
CA THR A 131 21.12 -32.09 10.07
C THR A 131 21.72 -32.33 11.45
N ALA A 132 21.23 -33.39 12.11
CA ALA A 132 21.93 -33.97 13.24
C ALA A 132 23.24 -34.57 12.71
N ASN A 133 24.34 -33.85 12.92
CA ASN A 133 25.67 -34.43 12.87
C ASN A 133 25.77 -35.43 14.03
N SER A 134 25.60 -36.73 13.75
CA SER A 134 26.15 -37.77 14.61
C SER A 134 27.57 -38.08 14.13
N HIS A 135 28.54 -37.41 14.73
CA HIS A 135 29.87 -37.99 14.90
C HIS A 135 29.81 -38.96 16.08
N ALA A 136 30.07 -40.23 15.83
CA ALA A 136 30.77 -41.17 16.71
C ALA A 136 31.10 -42.42 15.88
#